data_AF-A0A0F9DM97-F1
#
_entry.id   AF-A0A0F9DM97-F1
#
_cell.length_a   1.000
_cell.length_b   1.000
_cell.length_c   1.000
_cell.angle_alpha   90.00
_cell.angle_beta   90.00
_cell.angle_gamma   90.00
#
_symmetry.space_group_name_H-M   'P 1'
#
loop_
_entity.id
_entity.type
_entity.pdbx_description
1 polymer ?
#
loop_
_entity_poly.entity_id
_entity_poly.type
_entity_poly.pdbx_seq_one_letter_code
_entity_poly.pdbx_strand_id
1 'polypeptide(L)'
;MIPKLITVEWLTERGACHSQVVRFGAKWPDGAEPTEANLLRAVELGLDLSWLTHQLPGRLRSKYQRQGAPLFTEFHRQGARLWAEDDRQLALLRAEYERREAPLLARLIAQAAEGG
;
A
#
# COMPACT_ATOMS: atom_id res chain seq x y z
N MET A 1 22.41 4.76 8.87
CA MET A 1 23.35 4.54 7.74
C MET A 1 23.25 3.08 7.32
N ILE A 2 23.34 2.81 6.01
CA ILE A 2 23.37 1.44 5.45
C ILE A 2 24.77 0.84 5.67
N PRO A 3 24.88 -0.36 6.24
CA PRO A 3 26.15 -1.03 6.52
C PRO A 3 26.73 -1.64 5.24
N LYS A 4 28.00 -2.06 5.29
CA LYS A 4 28.62 -2.84 4.20
C LYS A 4 27.97 -4.22 4.04
N LEU A 5 27.49 -4.80 5.14
CA LEU A 5 26.80 -6.07 5.19
C LEU A 5 25.49 -5.88 5.97
N ILE A 6 24.37 -6.13 5.32
CA ILE A 6 23.04 -6.12 5.94
C ILE A 6 22.80 -7.50 6.54
N THR A 7 22.52 -7.56 7.84
CA THR A 7 22.26 -8.81 8.57
C THR A 7 20.83 -8.83 9.11
N VAL A 8 20.36 -10.02 9.49
CA VAL A 8 19.08 -10.21 10.21
C VAL A 8 19.01 -9.36 11.48
N GLU A 9 20.11 -9.30 12.23
CA GLU A 9 20.23 -8.49 13.45
C GLU A 9 20.05 -7.01 13.13
N TRP A 10 20.77 -6.50 12.12
CA TRP A 10 20.67 -5.10 11.69
C TRP A 10 19.25 -4.70 11.25
N LEU A 11 18.54 -5.61 10.57
CA LEU A 11 17.14 -5.42 10.17
C LEU A 11 16.22 -5.38 11.38
N THR A 12 16.42 -6.29 12.33
CA THR A 12 15.61 -6.40 13.55
C THR A 12 15.76 -5.16 14.44
N GLU A 13 16.99 -4.68 14.62
CA GLU A 13 17.28 -3.43 15.36
C GLU A 13 16.58 -2.20 14.75
N ARG A 14 16.32 -2.21 13.44
CA ARG A 14 15.63 -1.14 12.71
C ARG A 14 14.12 -1.31 12.67
N GLY A 15 13.59 -2.30 13.38
CA GLY A 15 12.16 -2.56 13.44
C GLY A 15 11.60 -3.11 12.13
N ALA A 16 12.42 -3.80 11.33
CA ALA A 16 11.90 -4.49 10.15
C ALA A 16 10.83 -5.51 10.58
N CYS A 17 9.74 -5.59 9.82
CA CYS A 17 8.65 -6.52 10.12
C CYS A 17 9.19 -7.96 10.18
N HIS A 18 8.66 -8.77 11.11
CA HIS A 18 9.12 -10.15 11.31
C HIS A 18 9.14 -10.97 10.01
N SER A 19 8.11 -10.82 9.16
CA SER A 19 8.04 -11.49 7.86
C SER A 19 9.17 -11.09 6.90
N GLN A 20 9.59 -9.82 6.93
CA GLN A 20 10.71 -9.32 6.13
C GLN A 20 12.04 -9.89 6.63
N VAL A 21 12.22 -9.94 7.96
CA VAL A 21 13.41 -10.52 8.58
C VAL A 21 13.55 -12.00 8.25
N VAL A 22 12.47 -12.79 8.39
CA VAL A 22 12.45 -14.22 8.06
C VAL A 22 12.78 -14.45 6.58
N ARG A 23 12.13 -13.70 5.69
CA ARG A 23 12.36 -13.80 4.24
C ARG A 23 13.79 -13.43 3.85
N PHE A 24 14.34 -12.40 4.45
CA PHE A 24 15.73 -12.00 4.25
C PHE A 24 16.68 -13.11 4.73
N GLY A 25 16.53 -13.58 5.97
CA GLY A 25 17.40 -14.61 6.57
C GLY A 25 17.34 -15.95 5.83
N ALA A 26 16.20 -16.31 5.26
CA ALA A 26 16.08 -17.51 4.44
C ALA A 26 16.94 -17.46 3.16
N LYS A 27 17.11 -16.26 2.57
CA LYS A 27 17.93 -16.08 1.37
C LYS A 27 19.40 -15.79 1.69
N TRP A 28 19.64 -15.00 2.74
CA TRP A 28 20.95 -14.51 3.14
C TRP A 28 21.15 -14.77 4.64
N PRO A 29 21.40 -16.03 5.06
CA PRO A 29 21.57 -16.36 6.47
C PRO A 29 22.78 -15.67 7.09
N ASP A 30 23.87 -15.51 6.31
CA ASP A 30 25.10 -14.84 6.74
C ASP A 30 25.10 -13.32 6.44
N GLY A 31 23.98 -12.79 5.95
CA GLY A 31 23.85 -11.41 5.51
C GLY A 31 24.14 -11.18 4.02
N ALA A 32 23.86 -9.96 3.56
CA ALA A 32 23.96 -9.57 2.16
C ALA A 32 24.65 -8.21 2.03
N GLU A 33 25.61 -8.10 1.11
CA GLU A 33 26.11 -6.80 0.70
C GLU A 33 25.02 -6.04 -0.08
N PRO A 34 24.85 -4.72 0.13
CA PRO A 34 23.83 -3.91 -0.55
C PRO A 34 24.25 -3.56 -1.99
N THR A 35 24.63 -4.58 -2.77
CA THR A 35 24.89 -4.46 -4.20
C THR A 35 23.57 -4.35 -4.96
N GLU A 36 23.60 -3.77 -6.16
CA GLU A 36 22.41 -3.66 -7.01
C GLU A 36 21.75 -5.02 -7.26
N ALA A 37 22.55 -6.05 -7.56
CA ALA A 37 22.05 -7.41 -7.79
C ALA A 37 21.32 -7.98 -6.55
N ASN A 38 21.86 -7.79 -5.35
CA ASN A 38 21.22 -8.27 -4.12
C ASN A 38 19.95 -7.48 -3.79
N LEU A 39 19.95 -6.16 -4.03
CA LEU A 39 18.76 -5.33 -3.81
C LEU A 39 17.63 -5.67 -4.79
N LEU A 40 17.95 -5.88 -6.08
CA LEU A 40 16.96 -6.35 -7.05
C LEU A 40 16.43 -7.73 -6.68
N ARG A 41 17.32 -8.65 -6.28
CA ARG A 41 16.91 -9.97 -5.80
C ARG A 41 16.03 -9.87 -4.55
N ALA A 42 16.26 -8.90 -3.68
CA ALA A 42 15.44 -8.69 -2.49
C ALA A 42 14.01 -8.26 -2.88
N VAL A 43 13.87 -7.35 -3.85
CA VAL A 43 12.56 -6.95 -4.39
C VAL A 43 11.83 -8.14 -5.02
N GLU A 44 12.51 -8.98 -5.80
CA GLU A 44 11.93 -10.20 -6.39
C GLU A 44 11.39 -11.18 -5.35
N LEU A 45 12.05 -11.25 -4.18
CA LEU A 45 11.58 -12.06 -3.06
C LEU A 45 10.40 -11.42 -2.32
N GLY A 46 10.07 -10.17 -2.65
CA GLY A 46 9.02 -9.38 -2.01
C GLY A 46 9.49 -8.69 -0.72
N LEU A 47 10.78 -8.36 -0.61
CA LEU A 47 11.26 -7.48 0.45
C LEU A 47 10.95 -6.02 0.08
N ASP A 48 10.43 -5.27 1.05
CA ASP A 48 10.19 -3.84 0.91
C ASP A 48 11.47 -3.07 1.25
N LEU A 49 12.00 -2.35 0.25
CA LEU A 49 13.20 -1.53 0.38
C LEU A 49 12.89 -0.03 0.56
N SER A 50 11.62 0.38 0.52
CA SER A 50 11.21 1.78 0.56
C SER A 50 11.75 2.49 1.80
N TRP A 51 11.74 1.81 2.94
CA TRP A 51 12.23 2.33 4.21
C TRP A 51 13.76 2.53 4.24
N LEU A 52 14.54 1.79 3.43
CA LEU A 52 15.99 1.97 3.34
C LEU A 52 16.37 3.35 2.80
N THR A 53 15.45 4.02 2.08
CA THR A 53 15.66 5.37 1.59
C THR A 53 15.87 6.38 2.73
N HIS A 54 15.35 6.12 3.92
CA HIS A 54 15.60 6.93 5.13
C HIS A 54 17.03 6.79 5.66
N GLN A 55 17.74 5.72 5.29
CA GLN A 55 19.12 5.46 5.70
C GLN A 55 20.15 6.06 4.73
N LEU A 56 19.71 6.61 3.61
CA LEU A 56 20.57 7.25 2.61
C LEU A 56 21.08 8.61 3.10
N PRO A 57 22.34 8.98 2.77
CA PRO A 57 22.82 10.35 2.92
C PRO A 57 21.90 11.35 2.20
N GLY A 58 21.72 12.55 2.78
CA GLY A 58 20.78 13.56 2.29
C GLY A 58 20.86 13.82 0.78
N ARG A 59 22.06 13.96 0.23
CA ARG A 59 22.28 14.15 -1.22
C ARG A 59 21.71 13.02 -2.09
N LEU A 60 21.86 11.77 -1.65
CA LEU A 60 21.37 10.59 -2.38
C LEU A 60 19.86 10.45 -2.21
N ARG A 61 19.33 10.73 -1.01
CA ARG A 61 17.90 10.79 -0.77
C ARG A 61 17.20 11.83 -1.65
N SER A 62 17.76 13.04 -1.78
CA SER A 62 17.21 14.06 -2.67
C SER A 62 17.27 13.65 -4.14
N LYS A 63 18.35 12.98 -4.58
CA LYS A 63 18.45 12.44 -5.95
C LYS A 63 17.35 11.40 -6.20
N TYR A 64 17.18 10.45 -5.28
CA TYR A 64 16.12 9.44 -5.32
C TYR A 64 14.73 10.08 -5.39
N GLN A 65 14.43 11.04 -4.52
CA GLN A 65 13.13 11.74 -4.50
C GLN A 65 12.84 12.44 -5.83
N ARG A 66 13.83 13.16 -6.40
CA ARG A 66 13.65 13.82 -7.71
C ARG A 66 13.39 12.83 -8.83
N GLN A 67 14.12 11.71 -8.85
CA GLN A 67 13.96 10.68 -9.89
C GLN A 67 12.67 9.86 -9.72
N GLY A 68 12.22 9.65 -8.48
CA GLY A 68 11.00 8.90 -8.15
C GLY A 68 9.71 9.73 -8.25
N ALA A 69 9.79 11.06 -8.21
CA ALA A 69 8.60 11.92 -8.23
C ALA A 69 7.66 11.66 -9.44
N PRO A 70 8.14 11.49 -10.68
CA PRO A 70 7.25 11.17 -11.80
C PRO A 70 6.52 9.82 -11.63
N LEU A 71 7.22 8.80 -11.10
CA LEU A 71 6.62 7.48 -10.84
C LEU A 71 5.54 7.57 -9.76
N PHE A 72 5.81 8.33 -8.69
CA PHE A 72 4.86 8.55 -7.60
C PHE A 72 3.61 9.30 -8.08
N THR A 73 3.79 10.34 -8.92
CA THR A 73 2.69 11.07 -9.55
C THR A 73 1.81 10.15 -10.40
N GLU A 74 2.41 9.29 -11.24
CA GLU A 74 1.63 8.38 -12.07
C GLU A 74 0.90 7.32 -11.23
N PHE A 75 1.54 6.78 -10.19
CA PHE A 75 0.88 5.88 -9.24
C PHE A 75 -0.37 6.52 -8.61
N HIS A 76 -0.26 7.76 -8.12
CA HIS A 76 -1.40 8.48 -7.55
C HIS A 76 -2.48 8.79 -8.58
N ARG A 77 -2.09 9.15 -9.81
CA ARG A 77 -3.04 9.40 -10.89
C ARG A 77 -3.86 8.15 -11.21
N GLN A 78 -3.22 6.99 -11.28
CA GLN A 78 -3.89 5.72 -11.53
C GLN A 78 -4.80 5.34 -10.36
N GLY A 79 -4.30 5.46 -9.12
CA GLY A 79 -5.11 5.22 -7.92
C GLY A 79 -6.36 6.09 -7.88
N ALA A 80 -6.24 7.40 -8.14
CA ALA A 80 -7.38 8.32 -8.19
C ALA A 80 -8.46 7.91 -9.20
N ARG A 81 -8.07 7.34 -10.34
CA ARG A 81 -9.02 6.83 -11.33
C ARG A 81 -9.79 5.61 -10.82
N LEU A 82 -9.11 4.71 -10.10
CA LEU A 82 -9.74 3.52 -9.53
C LEU A 82 -10.72 3.90 -8.43
N TRP A 83 -10.34 4.82 -7.53
CA TRP A 83 -11.23 5.34 -6.49
C TRP A 83 -12.47 6.03 -7.08
N ALA A 84 -12.30 6.85 -8.12
CA ALA A 84 -13.43 7.52 -8.77
C ALA A 84 -14.41 6.53 -9.41
N GLU A 85 -13.93 5.41 -9.94
CA GLU A 85 -14.79 4.36 -10.48
C GLU A 85 -15.52 3.60 -9.36
N ASP A 86 -14.82 3.26 -8.27
CA ASP A 86 -15.43 2.63 -7.10
C ASP A 86 -16.55 3.49 -6.50
N ASP A 87 -16.27 4.79 -6.29
CA ASP A 87 -17.24 5.77 -5.80
C ASP A 87 -18.47 5.84 -6.73
N ARG A 88 -18.24 5.83 -8.05
CA ARG A 88 -19.31 5.85 -9.05
C ARG A 88 -20.19 4.60 -8.94
N GLN A 89 -19.59 3.42 -8.88
CA GLN A 89 -20.31 2.16 -8.79
C GLN A 89 -21.11 2.07 -7.49
N LEU A 90 -20.52 2.49 -6.37
CA LEU A 90 -21.18 2.54 -5.08
C LEU A 90 -22.39 3.50 -5.08
N ALA A 91 -22.25 4.67 -5.72
CA ALA A 91 -23.35 5.62 -5.87
C ALA A 91 -24.51 5.04 -6.69
N LEU A 92 -24.21 4.33 -7.78
CA LEU A 92 -25.23 3.65 -8.59
C LEU A 92 -25.97 2.57 -7.80
N LEU A 93 -25.23 1.73 -7.07
CA LEU A 93 -25.81 0.68 -6.25
C LEU A 93 -26.70 1.25 -5.15
N ARG A 94 -26.26 2.34 -4.51
CA ARG A 94 -27.04 3.07 -3.49
C ARG A 94 -28.33 3.63 -4.08
N ALA A 95 -28.26 4.30 -5.22
CA ALA A 95 -29.44 4.85 -5.88
C ALA A 95 -30.45 3.75 -6.26
N GLU A 96 -29.98 2.58 -6.69
CA GLU A 96 -30.86 1.44 -6.97
C GLU A 96 -31.51 0.90 -5.69
N TYR A 97 -30.76 0.76 -4.61
CA TYR A 97 -31.28 0.35 -3.31
C TYR A 97 -32.40 1.29 -2.85
N GLU A 98 -32.13 2.60 -2.82
CA GLU A 98 -33.08 3.63 -2.40
C GLU A 98 -34.34 3.63 -3.28
N ARG A 99 -34.18 3.47 -4.60
CA ARG A 99 -35.31 3.35 -5.53
C ARG A 99 -36.20 2.15 -5.21
N ARG A 100 -35.63 1.02 -4.78
CA ARG A 100 -36.38 -0.20 -4.44
C ARG A 100 -37.00 -0.12 -3.04
N GLU A 101 -36.32 0.52 -2.10
CA GLU A 101 -36.78 0.68 -0.72
C GLU A 101 -37.92 1.69 -0.61
N ALA A 102 -37.86 2.80 -1.35
CA ALA A 102 -38.86 3.88 -1.28
C ALA A 102 -40.33 3.41 -1.37
N PRO A 103 -40.76 2.60 -2.35
CA PRO A 103 -42.15 2.13 -2.41
C PRO A 103 -42.52 1.18 -1.27
N LEU A 104 -41.56 0.38 -0.76
CA LEU A 104 -41.80 -0.51 0.39
C LEU A 104 -42.07 0.31 1.64
N LEU A 105 -41.22 1.31 1.90
CA LEU A 105 -41.37 2.21 3.03
C LEU A 105 -42.67 3.01 2.93
N ALA A 106 -42.97 3.57 1.76
CA ALA A 106 -44.21 4.31 1.53
C ALA A 106 -45.46 3.46 1.81
N ARG A 107 -45.48 2.19 1.36
CA ARG A 107 -46.59 1.26 1.62
C ARG A 107 -46.76 0.98 3.11
N LEU A 108 -45.67 0.73 3.83
CA LEU A 108 -45.71 0.45 5.27
C LEU A 108 -46.21 1.65 6.07
N ILE A 109 -45.77 2.86 5.71
CA ILE A 109 -46.24 4.10 6.34
C ILE A 109 -47.73 4.31 6.09
N ALA A 110 -48.21 4.09 4.86
CA ALA A 110 -49.64 4.22 4.52
C ALA A 110 -50.51 3.24 5.32
N GLN A 111 -50.09 1.97 5.40
CA GLN A 111 -50.80 0.95 6.18
C GLN A 111 -50.88 1.30 7.68
N ALA A 112 -49.81 1.83 8.25
CA ALA A 112 -49.79 2.26 9.64
C ALA A 112 -50.74 3.45 9.91
N ALA A 113 -50.95 4.32 8.92
CA ALA A 113 -51.88 5.45 9.03
C ALA A 113 -53.36 5.05 8.89
N GLU A 114 -53.66 3.96 8.17
CA GLU A 114 -55.02 3.46 7.97
C GLU A 114 -55.51 2.54 9.10
N GLY A 115 -54.59 1.87 9.80
CA GLY A 115 -54.91 0.90 10.86
C GLY A 115 -54.81 1.43 12.30
N GLY A 116 -54.60 2.74 12.49
CA GLY A 116 -54.47 3.42 13.79
C GLY A 116 -55.68 4.25 14.18
#